data_AF-A0ABD2G3P7-F1
#
_entry.id   AF-A0ABD2G3P7-F1
#
_cell.length_a   1.000
_cell.length_b   1.000
_cell.length_c   1.000
_cell.angle_alpha   90.00
_cell.angle_beta   90.00
_cell.angle_gamma   90.00
#
_symmetry.space_group_name_H-M   'P 1'
#
loop_
_entity.id
_entity.type
_entity.pdbx_description
1 polymer ?
#
loop_
_entity_poly.entity_id
_entity_poly.type
_entity_poly.pdbx_seq_one_letter_code
_entity_poly.pdbx_strand_id
1 'polypeptide(L)'
;MKTCVAADFSKSGKWVDAGCGWTLQFICYRQPVSMHVIKVWLQKPNSDVDLNDPAFLDELLVKMKKEMRDKGLDDNIQLSWKKQPDGQVFHKEEEKRDEL
;
A
#
# COMPACT_ATOMS: atom_id res chain seq x y z
N MET A 1 -16.64 -22.72 35.29
CA MET A 1 -15.33 -22.11 34.97
C MET A 1 -15.17 -22.20 33.46
N LYS A 2 -14.91 -21.08 32.76
CA LYS A 2 -14.73 -21.10 31.30
C LYS A 2 -13.25 -21.32 30.98
N THR A 3 -12.98 -22.28 30.10
CA THR A 3 -11.63 -22.58 29.61
C THR A 3 -11.43 -21.91 28.25
N CYS A 4 -10.34 -21.16 28.11
CA CYS A 4 -9.88 -20.58 26.86
C CYS A 4 -8.55 -21.24 26.47
N VAL A 5 -8.02 -20.92 25.30
CA VAL A 5 -6.77 -21.51 24.79
C VAL A 5 -5.81 -20.38 24.44
N ALA A 6 -4.53 -20.56 24.79
CA ALA A 6 -3.46 -19.65 24.42
C ALA A 6 -2.22 -20.42 23.95
N ALA A 7 -1.35 -19.77 23.17
CA ALA A 7 -0.07 -20.34 22.77
C ALA A 7 0.96 -20.16 23.89
N ASP A 8 1.64 -21.25 24.25
CA ASP A 8 2.70 -21.25 25.26
C ASP A 8 4.08 -21.23 24.58
N PHE A 9 4.73 -20.07 24.60
CA PHE A 9 6.05 -19.89 23.98
C PHE A 9 7.17 -20.66 24.69
N SER A 10 7.01 -21.00 25.98
CA SER A 10 7.95 -21.88 26.68
C SER A 10 7.87 -23.33 26.16
N LYS A 11 6.75 -23.69 25.52
CA LYS A 11 6.49 -24.99 24.89
C LYS A 11 6.46 -24.92 23.37
N SER A 12 7.32 -24.08 22.79
CA SER A 12 7.46 -23.93 21.35
C SER A 12 6.15 -23.50 20.65
N GLY A 13 5.32 -22.71 21.32
CA GLY A 13 4.06 -22.18 20.77
C GLY A 13 2.90 -23.18 20.77
N LYS A 14 3.00 -24.30 21.49
CA LYS A 14 1.88 -25.26 21.63
C LYS A 14 0.71 -24.64 22.37
N TRP A 15 -0.49 -25.10 22.02
CA TRP A 15 -1.72 -24.68 22.68
C TRP A 15 -1.81 -25.25 24.09
N VAL A 16 -2.20 -24.40 25.04
CA VAL A 16 -2.49 -24.78 26.42
C VAL A 16 -3.81 -24.16 26.87
N ASP A 17 -4.47 -24.83 27.80
CA ASP A 17 -5.64 -24.28 28.48
C ASP A 17 -5.24 -23.06 29.30
N ALA A 18 -6.02 -21.99 29.18
CA ALA A 18 -5.81 -20.72 29.84
C ALA A 18 -7.12 -20.17 30.43
N GLY A 19 -7.00 -19.41 31.52
CA GLY A 19 -8.15 -18.71 32.08
C GLY A 19 -8.62 -17.61 31.12
N CYS A 20 -9.92 -17.60 30.78
CA CYS A 20 -10.47 -16.61 29.85
C CYS A 20 -10.35 -15.14 30.30
N GLY A 21 -10.12 -14.89 31.60
CA GLY A 21 -9.92 -13.55 32.15
C GLY A 21 -8.45 -13.14 32.26
N TRP A 22 -7.51 -13.99 31.84
CA TRP A 22 -6.09 -13.69 31.93
C TRP A 22 -5.68 -12.74 30.81
N THR A 23 -4.94 -11.69 31.16
CA THR A 23 -4.26 -10.84 30.18
C THR A 23 -2.99 -11.54 29.72
N LEU A 24 -2.96 -11.97 28.46
CA LEU A 24 -1.82 -12.67 27.87
C LEU A 24 -1.21 -11.82 26.75
N GLN A 25 0.07 -12.05 26.49
CA GLN A 25 0.75 -11.46 25.34
C GLN A 25 0.18 -12.07 24.05
N PHE A 26 0.04 -11.26 23.01
CA PHE A 26 -0.41 -11.70 21.69
C PHE A 26 0.67 -11.40 20.65
N ILE A 27 0.82 -12.29 19.67
CA ILE A 27 1.68 -12.05 18.52
C ILE A 27 0.86 -11.33 17.46
N CYS A 28 1.31 -10.14 17.08
CA CYS A 28 0.88 -9.49 15.85
C CYS A 28 1.57 -10.17 14.66
N TYR A 29 0.83 -10.90 13.84
CA TYR A 29 1.30 -11.26 12.52
C TYR A 29 0.90 -10.16 11.52
N ARG A 30 1.89 -9.59 10.83
CA ARG A 30 1.67 -8.85 9.59
C ARG A 30 2.51 -9.53 8.52
N GLN A 31 1.86 -9.91 7.43
CA GLN A 31 2.56 -10.43 6.28
C GLN A 31 3.54 -9.35 5.78
N PRO A 32 4.83 -9.68 5.57
CA PRO A 32 5.78 -8.72 5.01
C PRO A 32 5.28 -8.26 3.64
N VAL A 33 4.96 -6.99 3.51
CA VAL A 33 4.60 -6.36 2.23
C VAL A 33 5.82 -5.65 1.67
N SER A 34 6.17 -5.95 0.42
CA SER A 34 7.24 -5.25 -0.29
C SER A 34 6.65 -4.03 -0.98
N MET A 35 6.96 -2.83 -0.50
CA MET A 35 6.49 -1.58 -1.07
C MET A 35 7.57 -0.97 -1.97
N HIS A 36 7.24 -0.79 -3.25
CA HIS A 36 8.07 -0.07 -4.20
C HIS A 36 7.37 1.23 -4.61
N VAL A 37 8.13 2.33 -4.62
CA VAL A 37 7.64 3.64 -5.08
C VAL A 37 8.27 3.94 -6.43
N ILE A 38 7.46 4.22 -7.43
CA ILE A 38 7.89 4.53 -8.79
C ILE A 38 7.45 5.96 -9.12
N LYS A 39 8.34 6.76 -9.71
CA LYS A 39 8.00 8.10 -10.21
C LYS A 39 7.37 7.96 -11.59
N VAL A 40 6.23 8.62 -11.80
CA VAL A 40 5.48 8.61 -13.06
C VAL A 40 5.44 10.03 -13.62
N TRP A 41 5.72 10.18 -14.91
CA TRP A 41 5.56 11.43 -15.64
C TRP A 41 4.41 11.28 -16.64
N LEU A 42 3.56 12.30 -16.73
CA LEU A 42 2.47 12.37 -17.69
C LEU A 42 2.67 13.60 -18.57
N GLN A 43 2.63 13.40 -19.88
CA GLN A 43 2.54 14.51 -20.81
C GLN A 43 1.08 14.90 -20.99
N LYS A 44 0.78 16.17 -20.73
CA LYS A 44 -0.56 16.72 -20.84
C LYS A 44 -0.74 17.30 -22.25
N PRO A 45 -1.60 16.73 -23.11
CA PRO A 45 -1.78 17.24 -24.47
C PRO A 45 -2.51 18.59 -24.49
N ASN A 46 -3.49 18.81 -23.59
CA ASN A 46 -4.26 20.05 -23.46
C ASN A 46 -4.29 20.53 -22.00
N SER A 47 -4.20 21.84 -21.76
CA SER A 47 -4.08 22.47 -20.43
C SER A 47 -5.27 22.27 -19.47
N ASP A 48 -6.40 21.76 -19.95
CA ASP A 48 -7.66 21.84 -19.22
C ASP A 48 -7.99 20.56 -18.42
N VAL A 49 -7.26 19.46 -18.65
CA VAL A 49 -7.47 18.21 -17.92
C VAL A 49 -6.87 18.29 -16.52
N ASP A 50 -7.66 18.21 -15.46
CA ASP A 50 -7.11 18.10 -14.11
C ASP A 50 -6.55 16.70 -13.86
N LEU A 51 -5.23 16.59 -13.64
CA LEU A 51 -4.56 15.32 -13.38
C LEU A 51 -4.70 14.87 -11.92
N ASN A 52 -5.17 15.75 -11.03
CA ASN A 52 -5.44 15.45 -9.63
C ASN A 52 -6.94 15.20 -9.38
N ASP A 53 -7.77 15.16 -10.42
CA ASP A 53 -9.16 14.72 -10.31
C ASP A 53 -9.23 13.27 -9.80
N PRO A 54 -10.02 12.98 -8.75
CA PRO A 54 -10.09 11.64 -8.17
C PRO A 54 -10.52 10.56 -9.18
N ALA A 55 -11.48 10.85 -10.07
CA ALA A 55 -11.96 9.87 -11.03
C ALA A 55 -10.89 9.55 -12.09
N PHE A 56 -10.16 10.57 -12.55
CA PHE A 56 -9.01 10.40 -13.43
C PHE A 56 -7.90 9.55 -12.79
N LEU A 57 -7.55 9.84 -11.54
CA LEU A 57 -6.54 9.10 -10.79
C LEU A 57 -6.90 7.63 -10.60
N ASP A 58 -8.17 7.34 -10.31
CA ASP A 58 -8.67 5.97 -10.13
C ASP A 58 -8.67 5.20 -11.46
N GLU A 59 -9.11 5.84 -12.56
CA GLU A 59 -9.08 5.23 -13.89
C GLU A 59 -7.64 4.92 -14.35
N LEU A 60 -6.69 5.82 -14.05
CA LEU A 60 -5.29 5.61 -14.37
C LEU A 60 -4.69 4.43 -13.60
N LEU A 61 -5.03 4.24 -12.31
CA LEU A 61 -4.61 3.07 -11.54
C LEU A 61 -5.14 1.77 -12.13
N VAL A 62 -6.40 1.75 -12.56
CA VAL A 62 -7.00 0.58 -13.24
C VAL A 62 -6.22 0.25 -14.52
N LYS A 63 -5.90 1.26 -15.32
CA LYS A 63 -5.10 1.07 -16.54
C LYS A 63 -3.70 0.55 -16.24
N MET A 64 -3.00 1.13 -15.25
CA MET A 64 -1.66 0.69 -14.84
C MET A 64 -1.67 -0.76 -14.32
N LYS A 65 -2.67 -1.12 -13.51
CA LYS A 65 -2.82 -2.50 -13.00
C LYS A 65 -3.01 -3.49 -14.15
N LYS A 66 -3.84 -3.15 -15.14
CA LYS A 66 -4.04 -3.97 -16.35
C LYS A 66 -2.74 -4.16 -17.12
N GLU A 67 -2.00 -3.09 -17.40
CA GLU A 67 -0.71 -3.16 -18.12
C GLU A 67 0.33 -4.00 -17.37
N MET A 68 0.38 -3.90 -16.04
CA MET A 68 1.28 -4.72 -15.22
C MET A 68 0.91 -6.21 -15.29
N ARG A 69 -0.39 -6.53 -15.22
CA ARG A 69 -0.89 -7.90 -15.39
C ARG A 69 -0.55 -8.45 -16.78
N ASP A 70 -0.75 -7.67 -17.83
CA ASP A 70 -0.46 -8.07 -19.21
C ASP A 70 1.05 -8.31 -19.42
N LYS A 71 1.91 -7.70 -18.58
CA LYS A 71 3.36 -7.96 -18.52
C LYS A 71 3.77 -9.10 -17.57
N GLY A 72 2.81 -9.82 -16.99
CA GLY A 72 3.05 -11.02 -16.17
C GLY A 72 3.29 -10.76 -14.68
N LEU A 73 2.98 -9.57 -14.17
CA LEU A 73 2.97 -9.34 -12.72
C LEU A 73 1.74 -9.99 -12.06
N ASP A 74 1.89 -10.33 -10.78
CA ASP A 74 0.87 -10.99 -9.97
C ASP A 74 -0.38 -10.11 -9.73
N ASP A 75 -1.57 -10.72 -9.78
CA ASP A 75 -2.86 -10.03 -9.63
C ASP A 75 -3.10 -9.46 -8.21
N ASN A 76 -2.38 -9.98 -7.20
CA ASN A 76 -2.47 -9.52 -5.81
C ASN A 76 -1.72 -8.20 -5.55
N ILE A 77 -1.08 -7.63 -6.57
CA ILE A 77 -0.47 -6.30 -6.44
C ILE A 77 -1.57 -5.25 -6.20
N GLN A 78 -1.34 -4.46 -5.17
CA GLN A 78 -2.14 -3.29 -4.83
C GLN A 78 -1.38 -2.04 -5.27
N LEU A 79 -2.03 -1.20 -6.06
CA LEU A 79 -1.52 0.10 -6.48
C LEU A 79 -2.25 1.20 -5.72
N SER A 80 -1.50 2.23 -5.33
CA SER A 80 -2.06 3.44 -4.72
C SER A 80 -1.19 4.64 -5.05
N TRP A 81 -1.79 5.81 -5.07
CA TRP A 81 -1.05 7.06 -5.23
C TRP A 81 -0.41 7.49 -3.92
N LYS A 82 0.86 7.87 -3.99
CA LYS A 82 1.54 8.55 -2.89
C LYS A 82 1.23 10.05 -2.97
N LYS A 83 0.32 10.52 -2.11
CA LYS A 83 0.05 11.95 -1.95
C LYS A 83 1.26 12.66 -1.31
N GLN A 84 1.58 13.84 -1.81
CA GLN A 84 2.56 14.73 -1.20
C GLN A 84 1.93 15.47 0.00
N PRO A 85 2.70 16.24 0.79
CA PRO A 85 2.18 16.97 1.95
C PRO A 85 1.03 17.94 1.63
N ASP A 86 0.94 18.41 0.39
CA ASP A 86 -0.14 19.27 -0.10
C ASP A 86 -1.41 18.50 -0.53
N GLY A 87 -1.41 17.18 -0.40
CA GLY A 87 -2.51 16.30 -0.77
C GLY A 87 -2.59 15.95 -2.26
N GLN A 88 -1.74 16.53 -3.10
CA GLN A 88 -1.72 16.29 -4.55
C GLN A 88 -0.80 15.12 -4.91
N VAL A 89 -1.06 14.52 -6.06
CA VAL A 89 -0.29 13.39 -6.61
C VAL A 89 0.65 13.87 -7.71
N PHE A 90 0.11 14.64 -8.66
CA PHE A 90 0.88 15.18 -9.78
C PHE A 90 1.19 16.66 -9.56
N HIS A 91 2.46 16.99 -9.80
CA HIS A 91 2.99 18.34 -9.79
C HIS A 91 3.58 18.62 -11.17
N LYS A 92 3.47 19.87 -11.63
CA LYS A 92 4.21 20.29 -12.81
C LYS A 92 5.69 20.15 -12.50
N GLU A 93 6.44 19.51 -13.40
CA GLU A 93 7.89 19.45 -13.26
C GLU A 93 8.43 20.87 -13.46
N GLU A 94 9.10 21.40 -12.44
CA GLU A 94 9.78 22.68 -12.57
C GLU A 94 10.97 22.50 -13.51
N GLU A 95 11.09 23.38 -14.51
CA GLU A 95 12.29 23.45 -15.33
C GLU A 95 13.46 23.82 -14.41
N LYS A 96 14.41 22.90 -14.26
CA LYS A 96 15.67 23.23 -13.61
C LYS A 96 16.33 24.29 -14.49
N ARG A 97 16.49 25.50 -13.96
CA ARG A 97 17.49 26.43 -14.49
C ARG A 97 18.83 25.74 -14.30
N ASP A 98 19.47 25.38 -15.40
CA ASP A 98 20.88 25.00 -15.37
C ASP A 98 21.63 26.16 -14.72
N GLU A 99 22.16 25.92 -13.52
CA GLU A 99 23.10 26.84 -12.89
C GLU A 99 24.36 26.86 -13.77
N LEU A 100 24.54 27.96 -14.50
CA LEU A 100 25.69 28.28 -15.34
C LEU A 100 26.89 28.72 -14.48
#